data_AF-A0A0M2M3C2-F1
#
_entry.id   AF-A0A0M2M3C2-F1
#
_cell.length_a   1.000
_cell.length_b   1.000
_cell.length_c   1.000
_cell.angle_alpha   90.00
_cell.angle_beta   90.00
_cell.angle_gamma   90.00
#
_symmetry.space_group_name_H-M   'P 1'
#
loop_
_entity.id
_entity.type
_entity.pdbx_description
1 polymer ?
#
loop_
_entity_poly.entity_id
_entity_poly.type
_entity_poly.pdbx_seq_one_letter_code
_entity_poly.pdbx_strand_id
1 'polypeptide(L)'
;MDRPSSHSSFSVFPEQLLRRFRGRGRPSGPPIRAAETAWRVLRLCAVAIESRAAGWCLGPIGPADLEFVGSECRRLPARGARAHRRAVRAGLQHERAGHGAYCSLIGIPEQSLRSLIEQWSPPGCAEYLAEAVSDAVTALRESTRTSGWSRAMAREAVESALSERISIRPPAPPERARP
;
A
#
# COMPACT_ATOMS: atom_id res chain seq x y z
N MET A 1 -29.73 -11.29 12.34
CA MET A 1 -28.27 -11.32 12.55
C MET A 1 -27.64 -11.54 11.19
N ASP A 2 -27.47 -10.46 10.46
CA ASP A 2 -27.04 -10.48 9.06
C ASP A 2 -25.53 -10.67 8.97
N ARG A 3 -25.11 -11.77 8.34
CA ARG A 3 -23.74 -11.94 7.86
C ARG A 3 -23.46 -10.85 6.83
N PRO A 4 -22.37 -10.06 6.95
CA PRO A 4 -21.96 -9.23 5.84
C PRO A 4 -21.48 -10.16 4.71
N SER A 5 -22.24 -10.17 3.62
CA SER A 5 -21.94 -10.88 2.39
C SER A 5 -20.51 -10.59 1.95
N SER A 6 -19.68 -11.63 1.95
CA SER A 6 -18.36 -11.61 1.32
C SER A 6 -18.57 -11.52 -0.19
N HIS A 7 -18.67 -10.29 -0.70
CA HIS A 7 -18.56 -10.05 -2.14
C HIS A 7 -17.11 -10.31 -2.54
N SER A 8 -16.90 -11.56 -2.94
CA SER A 8 -15.72 -12.07 -3.62
C SER A 8 -15.62 -11.39 -4.98
N SER A 9 -14.55 -10.61 -5.15
CA SER A 9 -14.18 -10.00 -6.42
C SER A 9 -12.66 -10.09 -6.57
N PHE A 10 -12.13 -11.28 -6.90
CA PHE A 10 -10.97 -11.29 -7.78
C PHE A 10 -11.47 -10.90 -9.15
N SER A 11 -10.97 -9.78 -9.63
CA SER A 11 -10.83 -9.57 -11.06
C SER A 11 -9.50 -8.90 -11.21
N VAL A 12 -8.66 -9.49 -12.06
CA VAL A 12 -7.48 -8.86 -12.63
C VAL A 12 -7.89 -7.42 -12.96
N PHE A 13 -7.24 -6.47 -12.28
CA PHE A 13 -7.59 -5.05 -12.29
C PHE A 13 -8.01 -4.58 -13.69
N PRO A 14 -9.06 -3.74 -13.82
CA PRO A 14 -9.33 -3.08 -15.09
C PRO A 14 -8.10 -2.25 -15.44
N GLU A 15 -7.38 -2.63 -16.50
CA GLU A 15 -6.22 -1.89 -17.05
C GLU A 15 -6.56 -0.43 -17.39
N GLN A 16 -7.85 -0.08 -17.40
CA GLN A 16 -8.39 1.21 -17.82
C GLN A 16 -8.13 2.37 -16.85
N LEU A 17 -7.76 2.11 -15.58
CA LEU A 17 -7.35 3.17 -14.65
C LEU A 17 -5.84 3.50 -14.70
N LEU A 18 -5.05 2.82 -15.54
CA LEU A 18 -3.58 2.86 -15.51
C LEU A 18 -2.92 3.54 -16.72
N ARG A 19 -3.64 4.35 -17.50
CA ARG A 19 -3.04 5.06 -18.64
C ARG A 19 -2.71 6.51 -18.31
N ARG A 20 -1.45 6.76 -17.90
CA ARG A 20 -0.59 7.76 -18.56
C ARG A 20 0.86 7.78 -18.02
N PHE A 21 1.77 7.81 -19.00
CA PHE A 21 3.21 8.06 -18.97
C PHE A 21 4.15 6.87 -18.71
N ARG A 22 4.98 6.60 -19.73
CA ARG A 22 6.20 5.79 -19.68
C ARG A 22 7.31 6.64 -19.07
N GLY A 23 7.85 6.21 -17.94
CA GLY A 23 9.17 6.60 -17.46
C GLY A 23 9.90 5.33 -17.01
N ARG A 24 11.13 5.11 -17.46
CA ARG A 24 12.01 4.08 -16.89
C ARG A 24 12.86 4.77 -15.83
N GLY A 25 12.55 4.54 -14.56
CA GLY A 25 13.42 4.92 -13.44
C GLY A 25 13.82 3.68 -12.65
N ARG A 26 15.09 3.32 -12.67
CA ARG A 26 15.68 2.38 -11.69
C ARG A 26 15.95 3.23 -10.44
N PRO A 27 15.42 2.90 -9.25
CA PRO A 27 15.77 3.67 -8.06
C PRO A 27 17.19 3.23 -7.64
N SER A 28 18.20 3.91 -8.16
CA SER A 28 19.56 3.91 -7.61
C SER A 28 19.77 5.24 -6.89
N GLY A 29 19.61 5.23 -5.56
CA GLY A 29 19.80 6.39 -4.69
C GLY A 29 20.32 5.96 -3.32
N PRO A 30 20.85 6.90 -2.51
CA PRO A 30 21.38 6.64 -1.16
C PRO A 30 20.30 6.03 -0.24
N PRO A 31 20.67 5.44 0.92
CA PRO A 31 19.71 4.82 1.82
C PRO A 31 18.54 5.76 2.10
N ILE A 32 17.33 5.25 1.87
CA ILE A 32 16.07 5.96 2.07
C ILE A 32 16.04 6.41 3.53
N ARG A 33 15.96 7.73 3.77
CA ARG A 33 15.84 8.24 5.14
C ARG A 33 14.51 7.77 5.73
N ALA A 34 14.42 7.55 7.04
CA ALA A 34 13.20 7.09 7.71
C ALA A 34 11.94 7.89 7.31
N ALA A 35 12.07 9.20 7.14
CA ALA A 35 11.01 10.09 6.65
C ALA A 35 10.54 9.77 5.22
N GLU A 36 11.44 9.39 4.32
CA GLU A 36 11.08 8.98 2.96
C GLU A 36 10.42 7.59 2.97
N THR A 37 10.85 6.67 3.85
CA THR A 37 10.16 5.38 4.00
C THR A 37 8.75 5.58 4.55
N ALA A 38 8.58 6.40 5.58
CA ALA A 38 7.27 6.79 6.11
C ALA A 38 6.36 7.37 5.01
N TRP A 39 6.93 8.25 4.18
CA TRP A 39 6.23 8.81 3.03
C TRP A 39 5.81 7.74 2.01
N ARG A 40 6.68 6.78 1.67
CA ARG A 40 6.34 5.67 0.75
C ARG A 40 5.24 4.78 1.31
N VAL A 41 5.31 4.46 2.60
CA VAL A 41 4.29 3.68 3.32
C VAL A 41 2.95 4.40 3.29
N LEU A 42 2.94 5.70 3.58
CA LEU A 42 1.74 6.51 3.53
C LEU A 42 1.11 6.51 2.14
N ARG A 43 1.91 6.68 1.08
CA ARG A 43 1.41 6.66 -0.31
C ARG A 43 0.89 5.28 -0.71
N LEU A 44 1.56 4.21 -0.30
CA LEU A 44 1.07 2.86 -0.53
C LEU A 44 -0.28 2.63 0.16
N CYS A 45 -0.42 3.04 1.42
CA CYS A 45 -1.68 2.93 2.15
C CYS A 45 -2.78 3.75 1.47
N ALA A 46 -2.48 4.94 0.96
CA ALA A 46 -3.46 5.73 0.21
C ALA A 46 -3.97 5.03 -1.05
N VAL A 47 -3.09 4.36 -1.81
CA VAL A 47 -3.47 3.56 -2.99
C VAL A 47 -4.30 2.34 -2.58
N ALA A 48 -3.92 1.68 -1.49
CA ALA A 48 -4.63 0.53 -0.96
C ALA A 48 -6.04 0.90 -0.47
N ILE A 49 -6.18 2.04 0.23
CA ILE A 49 -7.45 2.55 0.73
C ILE A 49 -8.40 2.92 -0.41
N GLU A 50 -7.90 3.56 -1.47
CA GLU A 50 -8.72 3.83 -2.67
C GLU A 50 -9.16 2.54 -3.36
N SER A 51 -8.27 1.54 -3.42
CA SER A 51 -8.63 0.21 -3.94
C SER A 51 -9.74 -0.41 -3.09
N ARG A 52 -9.65 -0.33 -1.76
CA ARG A 52 -10.67 -0.80 -0.82
C ARG A 52 -11.98 -0.04 -0.93
N ALA A 53 -11.94 1.27 -1.15
CA ALA A 53 -13.13 2.09 -1.38
C ALA A 53 -13.89 1.63 -2.63
N ALA A 54 -13.16 1.18 -3.66
CA ALA A 54 -13.71 0.60 -4.87
C ALA A 54 -14.08 -0.89 -4.75
N GLY A 55 -13.96 -1.49 -3.56
CA GLY A 55 -14.32 -2.90 -3.30
C GLY A 55 -13.19 -3.91 -3.58
N TRP A 56 -11.96 -3.45 -3.76
CA TRP A 56 -10.81 -4.30 -4.13
C TRP A 56 -9.77 -4.39 -3.01
N CYS A 57 -8.95 -5.44 -3.06
CA CYS A 57 -7.73 -5.56 -2.29
C CYS A 57 -6.53 -5.56 -3.26
N LEU A 58 -5.42 -4.93 -2.88
CA LEU A 58 -4.19 -5.00 -3.67
C LEU A 58 -3.67 -6.43 -3.80
N GLY A 59 -4.01 -7.30 -2.84
CA GLY A 59 -3.48 -8.65 -2.74
C GLY A 59 -1.97 -8.66 -2.48
N PRO A 60 -1.30 -9.81 -2.64
CA PRO A 60 0.14 -9.90 -2.45
C PRO A 60 0.87 -9.01 -3.47
N ILE A 61 1.71 -8.11 -2.97
CA ILE A 61 2.52 -7.19 -3.78
C ILE A 61 3.93 -7.07 -3.19
N GLY A 62 4.92 -6.86 -4.06
CA GLY A 62 6.31 -6.57 -3.69
C GLY A 62 6.83 -5.27 -4.31
N PRO A 63 8.09 -4.88 -4.02
CA PRO A 63 8.64 -3.60 -4.49
C PRO A 63 8.67 -3.47 -6.01
N ALA A 64 8.86 -4.57 -6.74
CA ALA A 64 8.89 -4.59 -8.20
C ALA A 64 7.51 -4.33 -8.85
N ASP A 65 6.44 -4.46 -8.07
CA ASP A 65 5.07 -4.20 -8.50
C ASP A 65 4.66 -2.74 -8.28
N LEU A 66 5.59 -1.89 -7.80
CA LEU A 66 5.34 -0.50 -7.44
C LEU A 66 6.32 0.44 -8.13
N GLU A 67 5.82 1.61 -8.49
CA GLU A 67 6.61 2.73 -8.99
C GLU A 67 6.30 3.98 -8.17
N PHE A 68 7.34 4.68 -7.72
CA PHE A 68 7.21 5.96 -7.05
C PHE A 68 7.75 7.05 -7.97
N VAL A 69 6.88 7.97 -8.39
CA VAL A 69 7.24 9.09 -9.28
C VAL A 69 6.86 10.40 -8.60
N GLY A 70 7.86 11.17 -8.18
CA GLY A 70 7.62 12.40 -7.41
C GLY A 70 6.82 12.10 -6.14
N SER A 71 5.61 12.67 -6.05
CA SER A 71 4.71 12.50 -4.92
C SER A 71 3.71 11.34 -5.05
N GLU A 72 3.81 10.52 -6.10
CA GLU A 72 2.84 9.47 -6.41
C GLU A 72 3.41 8.06 -6.21
N CYS A 73 2.53 7.13 -5.83
CA CYS A 73 2.77 5.70 -5.84
C CYS A 73 1.81 5.05 -6.84
N ARG A 74 2.32 4.16 -7.70
CA ARG A 74 1.56 3.49 -8.74
C ARG A 74 1.86 2.00 -8.71
N ARG A 75 0.85 1.18 -9.01
CA ARG A 75 1.04 -0.25 -9.23
C ARG A 75 1.48 -0.50 -10.68
N LEU A 76 2.55 -1.26 -10.84
CA LEU A 76 3.06 -1.70 -12.14
C LEU A 76 2.38 -3.02 -12.56
N PRO A 77 2.10 -3.20 -13.87
CA PRO A 77 1.68 -4.49 -14.39
C PRO A 77 2.84 -5.49 -14.33
N ALA A 78 2.50 -6.76 -14.13
CA ALA A 78 3.48 -7.84 -14.14
C ALA A 78 4.19 -7.92 -15.50
N ARG A 79 5.52 -7.84 -15.51
CA ARG A 79 6.31 -7.85 -16.75
C ARG A 79 6.64 -9.28 -17.18
N GLY A 80 5.93 -9.75 -18.20
CA GLY A 80 6.15 -11.06 -18.83
C GLY A 80 5.33 -12.20 -18.21
N ALA A 81 5.19 -13.30 -18.97
CA ALA A 81 4.27 -14.39 -18.64
C ALA A 81 4.56 -15.08 -17.29
N ARG A 82 5.84 -15.20 -16.91
CA ARG A 82 6.22 -15.82 -15.61
C ARG A 82 5.80 -14.95 -14.43
N ALA A 83 6.07 -13.65 -14.48
CA ALA A 83 5.68 -12.71 -13.44
C ALA A 83 4.15 -12.64 -13.31
N HIS A 84 3.46 -12.59 -14.46
CA HIS A 84 1.99 -12.60 -14.49
C HIS A 84 1.41 -13.86 -13.83
N ARG A 85 1.87 -15.06 -14.22
CA ARG A 85 1.43 -16.33 -13.61
C ARG A 85 1.68 -16.39 -12.10
N ARG A 86 2.83 -15.86 -11.64
CA ARG A 86 3.14 -15.77 -10.20
C ARG A 86 2.18 -14.85 -9.48
N ALA A 87 1.92 -13.66 -10.02
CA ALA A 87 1.00 -12.69 -9.42
C ALA A 87 -0.44 -13.23 -9.35
N VAL A 88 -0.91 -13.87 -10.42
CA VAL A 88 -2.23 -14.53 -10.46
C VAL A 88 -2.31 -15.64 -9.40
N ARG A 89 -1.31 -16.53 -9.33
CA ARG A 89 -1.27 -17.61 -8.34
C ARG A 89 -1.27 -17.06 -6.91
N ALA A 90 -0.45 -16.06 -6.62
CA ALA A 90 -0.38 -15.45 -5.29
C ALA A 90 -1.72 -14.81 -4.89
N GLY A 91 -2.37 -14.12 -5.83
CA GLY A 91 -3.71 -13.59 -5.63
C GLY A 91 -4.73 -14.66 -5.29
N LEU A 92 -4.82 -15.72 -6.10
CA LEU A 92 -5.72 -16.85 -5.83
C LEU A 92 -5.45 -17.53 -4.47
N GLN A 93 -4.18 -17.62 -4.06
CA GLN A 93 -3.84 -18.15 -2.74
C GLN A 93 -4.31 -17.24 -1.60
N HIS A 94 -4.14 -15.92 -1.75
CA HIS A 94 -4.60 -14.92 -0.79
C HIS A 94 -6.12 -14.97 -0.62
N GLU A 95 -6.86 -15.08 -1.72
CA GLU A 95 -8.31 -15.20 -1.67
C GLU A 95 -8.78 -16.46 -0.93
N ARG A 96 -8.11 -17.59 -1.18
CA ARG A 96 -8.40 -18.85 -0.47
C ARG A 96 -8.06 -18.76 1.01
N ALA A 97 -7.00 -18.03 1.37
CA ALA A 97 -6.61 -17.81 2.76
C ALA A 97 -7.59 -16.86 3.49
N GLY A 98 -8.29 -16.01 2.75
CA GLY A 98 -9.26 -15.06 3.28
C GLY A 98 -8.67 -13.68 3.60
N HIS A 99 -9.56 -12.71 3.79
CA HIS A 99 -9.17 -11.31 4.05
C HIS A 99 -9.10 -11.03 5.55
N GLY A 100 -7.94 -10.53 6.00
CA GLY A 100 -7.73 -10.06 7.37
C GLY A 100 -8.14 -8.60 7.61
N ALA A 101 -7.83 -8.09 8.81
CA ALA A 101 -8.13 -6.71 9.21
C ALA A 101 -7.49 -5.66 8.27
N TYR A 102 -6.22 -5.84 7.90
CA TYR A 102 -5.54 -4.92 6.99
C TYR A 102 -6.22 -4.87 5.60
N CYS A 103 -6.64 -6.02 5.08
CA CYS A 103 -7.33 -6.07 3.80
C CYS A 103 -8.68 -5.35 3.85
N SER A 104 -9.44 -5.59 4.93
CA SER A 104 -10.80 -5.07 5.09
C SER A 104 -10.84 -3.59 5.50
N LEU A 105 -9.81 -3.06 6.15
CA LEU A 105 -9.76 -1.69 6.64
C LEU A 105 -8.92 -0.75 5.77
N ILE A 106 -7.80 -1.23 5.22
CA ILE A 106 -6.88 -0.39 4.42
C ILE A 106 -6.55 -0.97 3.03
N GLY A 107 -7.05 -2.16 2.67
CA GLY A 107 -7.00 -2.66 1.28
C GLY A 107 -5.72 -3.38 0.87
N ILE A 108 -4.82 -3.70 1.78
CA ILE A 108 -3.55 -4.41 1.51
C ILE A 108 -3.35 -5.55 2.52
N PRO A 109 -2.75 -6.70 2.16
CA PRO A 109 -2.39 -7.73 3.14
C PRO A 109 -1.30 -7.25 4.10
N GLU A 110 -1.45 -7.58 5.39
CA GLU A 110 -0.48 -7.20 6.44
C GLU A 110 0.93 -7.66 6.08
N GLN A 111 1.09 -8.94 5.69
CA GLN A 111 2.39 -9.51 5.36
C GLN A 111 3.07 -8.75 4.21
N SER A 112 2.32 -8.37 3.17
CA SER A 112 2.87 -7.58 2.07
C SER A 112 3.32 -6.20 2.54
N LEU A 113 2.51 -5.52 3.36
CA LEU A 113 2.88 -4.22 3.88
C LEU A 113 4.11 -4.27 4.79
N ARG A 114 4.16 -5.24 5.71
CA ARG A 114 5.30 -5.47 6.61
C ARG A 114 6.57 -5.75 5.83
N SER A 115 6.53 -6.67 4.86
CA SER A 115 7.69 -6.97 4.00
C SER A 115 8.14 -5.76 3.18
N LEU A 116 7.23 -4.89 2.72
CA LEU A 116 7.60 -3.66 2.02
C LEU A 116 8.27 -2.65 2.96
N ILE A 117 7.72 -2.47 4.16
CA ILE A 117 8.29 -1.62 5.21
C ILE A 117 9.71 -2.09 5.54
N GLU A 118 9.91 -3.38 5.77
CA GLU A 118 11.22 -3.98 6.07
C GLU A 118 12.23 -3.74 4.93
N GLN A 119 11.81 -3.92 3.67
CA GLN A 119 12.69 -3.74 2.51
C GLN A 119 13.04 -2.28 2.22
N TRP A 120 12.17 -1.33 2.58
CA TRP A 120 12.39 0.10 2.34
C TRP A 120 13.02 0.83 3.51
N SER A 121 13.00 0.26 4.71
CA SER A 121 13.45 0.92 5.92
C SER A 121 14.94 0.71 6.15
N PRO A 122 15.65 1.73 6.66
CA PRO A 122 16.91 1.50 7.36
C PRO A 122 16.73 0.53 8.54
N PRO A 123 17.81 -0.14 8.99
CA PRO A 123 17.78 -0.94 10.21
C PRO A 123 17.19 -0.16 11.40
N GLY A 124 16.32 -0.80 12.17
CA GLY A 124 15.66 -0.20 13.34
C GLY A 124 14.43 0.67 13.03
N CYS A 125 14.22 1.15 11.80
CA CYS A 125 13.04 1.97 11.47
C CYS A 125 11.80 1.14 11.08
N ALA A 126 12.01 -0.08 10.58
CA ALA A 126 10.95 -0.92 10.06
C ALA A 126 9.89 -1.26 11.13
N GLU A 127 10.34 -1.55 12.35
CA GLU A 127 9.48 -1.93 13.46
C GLU A 127 8.55 -0.78 13.87
N TYR A 128 9.11 0.43 14.08
CA TYR A 128 8.33 1.62 14.39
C TYR A 128 7.27 1.94 13.32
N LEU A 129 7.62 1.80 12.05
CA LEU A 129 6.69 2.03 10.94
C LEU A 129 5.60 0.96 10.86
N ALA A 130 5.95 -0.31 11.06
CA ALA A 130 4.99 -1.40 11.06
C ALA A 130 4.01 -1.29 12.24
N GLU A 131 4.52 -0.91 13.42
CA GLU A 131 3.72 -0.65 14.62
C GLU A 131 2.78 0.54 14.42
N ALA A 132 3.27 1.66 13.86
CA ALA A 132 2.42 2.81 13.53
C ALA A 132 1.22 2.43 12.66
N VAL A 133 1.42 1.61 11.64
CA VAL A 133 0.31 1.16 10.80
C VAL A 133 -0.59 0.16 11.53
N SER A 134 -0.03 -0.70 12.37
CA SER A 134 -0.81 -1.63 13.21
C SER A 134 -1.75 -0.90 14.17
N ASP A 135 -1.27 0.18 14.78
CA ASP A 135 -2.07 1.04 15.64
C ASP A 135 -3.20 1.72 14.86
N ALA A 136 -2.90 2.25 13.67
CA ALA A 136 -3.91 2.83 12.80
C ALA A 136 -5.01 1.81 12.44
N VAL A 137 -4.61 0.57 12.11
CA VAL A 137 -5.56 -0.51 11.81
C VAL A 137 -6.38 -0.89 13.04
N THR A 138 -5.78 -0.90 14.23
CA THR A 138 -6.48 -1.18 15.50
C THR A 138 -7.50 -0.08 15.82
N ALA A 139 -7.09 1.19 15.76
CA ALA A 139 -7.99 2.34 15.96
C ALA A 139 -9.14 2.36 14.94
N LEU A 140 -8.86 2.03 13.66
CA LEU A 140 -9.89 1.88 12.64
C LEU A 140 -10.86 0.74 12.96
N ARG A 141 -10.34 -0.40 13.43
CA ARG A 141 -11.17 -1.55 13.80
C ARG A 141 -12.13 -1.18 14.94
N GLU A 142 -11.67 -0.39 15.91
CA GLU A 142 -12.50 0.09 17.01
C GLU A 142 -13.55 1.09 16.53
N SER A 143 -13.13 2.07 15.72
CA SER A 143 -14.02 3.09 15.16
C SER A 143 -15.12 2.47 14.28
N THR A 144 -14.78 1.42 13.52
CA THR A 144 -15.74 0.72 12.65
C THR A 144 -16.76 -0.15 13.39
N ARG A 145 -16.63 -0.32 14.72
CA ARG A 145 -17.67 -0.98 15.53
C ARG A 145 -18.84 -0.07 15.83
N THR A 146 -18.61 1.24 15.89
CA THR A 146 -19.61 2.25 16.25
C THR A 146 -20.01 3.11 15.05
N SER A 147 -19.16 3.18 14.03
CA SER A 147 -19.37 3.97 12.81
C SER A 147 -19.17 3.13 11.56
N GLY A 148 -19.77 3.53 10.43
CA GLY A 148 -19.48 2.90 9.15
C GLY A 148 -18.02 3.15 8.72
N TRP A 149 -17.42 2.20 8.00
CA TRP A 149 -16.13 2.44 7.38
C TRP A 149 -16.25 3.54 6.32
N SER A 150 -15.30 4.48 6.31
CA SER A 150 -15.19 5.49 5.27
C SER A 150 -13.74 5.66 4.81
N ARG A 151 -13.59 6.06 3.54
CA ARG A 151 -12.29 6.37 2.95
C ARG A 151 -11.54 7.46 3.73
N ALA A 152 -12.26 8.51 4.15
CA ALA A 152 -11.65 9.64 4.86
C ALA A 152 -11.09 9.18 6.21
N MET A 153 -11.88 8.42 6.97
CA MET A 153 -11.47 7.87 8.26
C MET A 153 -10.23 6.96 8.13
N ALA A 154 -10.21 6.09 7.12
CA ALA A 154 -9.05 5.22 6.87
C ALA A 154 -7.77 6.01 6.55
N ARG A 155 -7.88 7.08 5.77
CA ARG A 155 -6.74 7.97 5.47
C ARG A 155 -6.25 8.68 6.70
N GLU A 156 -7.16 9.31 7.43
CA GLU A 156 -6.84 10.09 8.62
C GLU A 156 -6.14 9.22 9.68
N ALA A 157 -6.66 8.01 9.95
CA ALA A 157 -6.04 7.12 10.92
C ALA A 157 -4.59 6.75 10.57
N VAL A 158 -4.30 6.46 9.30
CA VAL A 158 -2.94 6.12 8.85
C VAL A 158 -2.05 7.36 8.82
N GLU A 159 -2.55 8.50 8.35
CA GLU A 159 -1.82 9.77 8.30
C GLU A 159 -1.41 10.23 9.71
N SER A 160 -2.34 10.22 10.65
CA SER A 160 -2.11 10.60 12.05
C SER A 160 -1.10 9.67 12.71
N ALA A 161 -1.28 8.35 12.63
CA ALA A 161 -0.40 7.38 13.29
C ALA A 161 1.05 7.43 12.76
N LEU A 162 1.25 7.69 11.46
CA LEU A 162 2.59 7.85 10.89
C LEU A 162 3.21 9.21 11.23
N SER A 163 2.41 10.28 11.24
CA SER A 163 2.89 11.65 11.49
C SER A 163 3.25 11.90 12.95
N GLU A 164 2.58 11.23 13.90
CA GLU A 164 2.92 11.28 15.32
C GLU A 164 4.31 10.72 15.62
N ARG A 165 4.76 9.73 14.84
CA ARG A 165 6.02 9.02 15.08
C ARG A 165 7.18 9.55 14.26
N ILE A 166 6.92 10.02 13.04
CA ILE A 166 7.97 10.44 12.11
C ILE A 166 7.54 11.73 11.43
N SER A 167 8.41 12.74 11.43
CA SER A 167 8.25 13.92 10.59
C SER A 167 8.33 13.51 9.11
N ILE A 168 7.18 13.30 8.49
CA ILE A 168 7.07 12.83 7.11
C ILE A 168 7.52 13.94 6.17
N ARG A 169 8.54 13.68 5.34
CA ARG A 169 9.00 14.61 4.32
C ARG A 169 8.91 13.94 2.95
N PRO A 170 8.20 14.53 1.96
CA PRO A 170 8.24 14.01 0.60
C PRO A 170 9.67 14.06 0.05
N PRO A 171 10.06 13.11 -0.81
CA PRO A 171 11.36 13.15 -1.46
C PRO A 171 11.52 14.46 -2.24
N ALA A 172 12.75 14.98 -2.29
CA ALA A 172 13.05 16.14 -3.12
C ALA A 172 12.70 15.83 -4.59
N PRO A 173 12.12 16.79 -5.34
CA PRO A 173 11.88 16.59 -6.77
C PRO A 173 13.21 16.29 -7.46
N PRO A 174 13.24 15.41 -8.48
CA PRO A 174 14.47 15.12 -9.21
C PRO A 174 15.04 16.42 -9.77
N GLU A 175 16.29 16.74 -9.45
CA GLU A 175 17.01 17.84 -10.09
C GLU A 175 16.93 17.63 -11.60
N ARG A 176 16.34 18.59 -12.31
CA ARG A 176 16.43 18.61 -13.77
C ARG A 176 17.92 18.70 -14.06
N ALA A 177 18.51 17.65 -14.63
CA ALA A 177 19.85 17.71 -15.17
C ALA A 177 19.93 18.99 -16.02
N ARG A 178 20.75 19.95 -15.58
CA ARG A 178 21.03 21.14 -16.38
C ARG A 178 21.60 20.66 -17.72
N PRO A 179 21.13 21.23 -18.85
CA PRO A 179 21.65 20.89 -20.16
C PRO A 179 23.15 21.16 -20.27
#